data_AF-A0A085WF78-F1
#
_entry.id   AF-A0A085WF78-F1
#
_cell.length_a   1.000
_cell.length_b   1.000
_cell.length_c   1.000
_cell.angle_alpha   90.00
_cell.angle_beta   90.00
_cell.angle_gamma   90.00
#
_symmetry.space_group_name_H-M   'P 1'
#
loop_
_entity.id
_entity.type
_entity.pdbx_description
1 polymer ?
#
loop_
_entity_poly.entity_id
_entity_poly.type
_entity_poly.pdbx_seq_one_letter_code
_entity_poly.pdbx_strand_id
1 'polypeptide(L)'
;MDKLAARIASFDKVVVAAAKGQINRASLPPDADLAAAYAEYSSSLASPGFQASFARLGQHFAKDGLKVELRLGEYLGILGEHS
;
A
#
# COMPACT_ATOMS: atom_id res chain seq x y z
N MET A 1 13.02 21.93 -6.30
CA MET A 1 12.75 20.62 -5.71
C MET A 1 13.63 19.53 -6.32
N ASP A 2 14.95 19.72 -6.44
CA ASP A 2 15.73 18.79 -7.28
C ASP A 2 17.18 18.52 -6.82
N LYS A 3 17.57 19.02 -5.64
CA LYS A 3 18.95 18.90 -5.16
C LYS A 3 19.38 17.45 -4.94
N LEU A 4 18.46 16.58 -4.51
CA LEU A 4 18.74 15.17 -4.30
C LEU A 4 18.87 14.41 -5.63
N ALA A 5 17.95 14.62 -6.56
CA ALA A 5 18.00 13.96 -7.87
C ALA A 5 19.23 14.41 -8.65
N ALA A 6 19.56 15.71 -8.65
CA ALA A 6 20.78 16.24 -9.25
C ALA A 6 22.04 15.61 -8.64
N ARG A 7 22.07 15.42 -7.32
CA ARG A 7 23.18 14.74 -6.64
C ARG A 7 23.30 13.28 -7.07
N ILE A 8 22.20 12.54 -7.12
CA ILE A 8 22.20 11.13 -7.56
C ILE A 8 22.64 11.03 -9.02
N ALA A 9 22.18 11.95 -9.88
CA ALA A 9 22.53 11.99 -11.30
C ALA A 9 24.00 12.34 -11.58
N SER A 10 24.68 13.02 -10.65
CA SER A 10 26.12 13.31 -10.77
C SER A 10 27.03 12.12 -10.53
N PHE A 11 26.53 11.01 -9.99
CA PHE A 11 27.32 9.80 -9.76
C PHE A 11 27.35 8.87 -10.96
N ASP A 12 28.36 8.00 -10.99
CA ASP A 12 28.42 6.91 -11.96
C ASP A 12 27.23 5.95 -11.79
N LYS A 13 26.62 5.56 -12.92
CA LYS A 13 25.40 4.74 -12.93
C LYS A 13 25.62 3.33 -12.38
N VAL A 14 26.79 2.73 -12.63
CA VAL A 14 27.12 1.38 -12.13
C VAL A 14 27.29 1.43 -10.61
N VAL A 15 27.90 2.49 -10.08
CA VAL A 15 28.05 2.70 -8.63
C VAL A 15 26.67 2.85 -7.96
N VAL A 16 25.78 3.66 -8.53
CA VAL A 16 24.41 3.83 -7.99
C VAL A 16 23.64 2.51 -8.04
N ALA A 17 23.75 1.75 -9.13
CA ALA A 17 23.09 0.45 -9.26
C ALA A 17 23.62 -0.58 -8.24
N ALA A 18 24.93 -0.65 -8.05
CA ALA A 18 25.56 -1.55 -7.09
C ALA A 18 25.12 -1.23 -5.64
N ALA A 19 25.12 0.06 -5.28
CA ALA A 19 24.65 0.50 -3.96
C ALA A 19 23.18 0.14 -3.73
N LYS A 20 22.31 0.37 -4.73
CA LYS A 20 20.89 -0.03 -4.67
C LYS A 20 20.74 -1.55 -4.53
N GLY A 21 21.58 -2.33 -5.22
CA GLY A 21 21.57 -3.79 -5.12
C GLY A 21 21.88 -4.30 -3.71
N GLN A 22 22.84 -3.69 -3.01
CA GLN A 22 23.17 -4.05 -1.62
C GLN A 22 22.05 -3.68 -0.66
N ILE A 23 21.48 -2.48 -0.80
CA ILE A 23 20.35 -2.04 0.04
C ILE A 23 19.16 -2.97 -0.17
N ASN A 24 18.79 -3.23 -1.43
CA ASN A 24 17.68 -4.12 -1.75
C ASN A 24 17.85 -5.52 -1.13
N ARG A 25 19.07 -6.09 -1.17
CA ARG A 25 19.35 -7.39 -0.55
C ARG A 25 19.14 -7.38 0.97
N ALA A 26 19.43 -6.26 1.62
CA ALA A 26 19.29 -6.13 3.08
C ALA A 26 17.87 -5.73 3.52
N SER A 27 17.08 -5.10 2.64
CA SER A 27 15.81 -4.47 3.02
C SER A 27 14.57 -5.08 2.36
N LEU A 28 14.69 -5.75 1.22
CA LEU A 28 13.55 -6.39 0.55
C LEU A 28 13.29 -7.76 1.16
N PRO A 29 12.01 -8.16 1.29
CA PRO A 29 11.69 -9.54 1.61
C PRO A 29 12.10 -10.47 0.47
N PRO A 30 12.30 -11.77 0.75
CA PRO A 30 12.39 -12.80 -0.28
C PRO A 30 11.18 -12.78 -1.23
N ASP A 31 11.39 -13.11 -2.51
CA ASP A 31 10.32 -13.14 -3.53
C ASP A 31 9.16 -14.06 -3.13
N ALA A 32 9.46 -15.18 -2.46
CA ALA A 32 8.46 -16.12 -1.96
C ALA A 32 7.54 -15.49 -0.89
N ASP A 33 8.10 -14.67 -0.01
CA ASP A 33 7.34 -13.99 1.04
C ASP A 33 6.45 -12.89 0.44
N LEU A 34 6.96 -12.17 -0.57
CA LEU A 34 6.15 -11.20 -1.32
C LEU A 34 4.97 -11.89 -2.03
N ALA A 35 5.22 -13.04 -2.68
CA ALA A 35 4.18 -13.81 -3.36
C ALA A 35 3.14 -14.36 -2.37
N ALA A 36 3.59 -14.85 -1.20
CA ALA A 36 2.71 -15.32 -0.14
C ALA A 36 1.82 -14.21 0.42
N ALA A 37 2.42 -13.05 0.74
CA ALA A 37 1.68 -11.88 1.23
C ALA A 37 0.63 -11.40 0.21
N TYR A 38 0.97 -11.40 -1.08
CA TYR A 38 0.04 -11.02 -2.13
C TYR A 38 -1.11 -12.03 -2.28
N ALA A 39 -0.82 -13.34 -2.17
CA ALA A 39 -1.85 -14.38 -2.21
C ALA A 39 -2.80 -14.29 -1.01
N GLU A 40 -2.27 -14.06 0.19
CA GLU A 40 -3.06 -13.86 1.41
C GLU A 40 -3.95 -12.62 1.29
N TYR A 41 -3.38 -11.48 0.87
CA TYR A 41 -4.15 -10.26 0.60
C TYR A 41 -5.27 -10.53 -0.40
N SER A 42 -4.97 -11.15 -1.54
CA SER A 42 -5.96 -11.44 -2.59
C SER A 42 -7.08 -12.35 -2.10
N SER A 43 -6.76 -13.37 -1.29
CA SER A 43 -7.75 -14.25 -0.68
C SER A 43 -8.63 -13.51 0.33
N SER A 44 -8.06 -12.61 1.12
CA SER A 44 -8.80 -11.82 2.12
C SER A 44 -9.92 -10.97 1.50
N LEU A 45 -9.75 -10.52 0.26
CA LEU A 45 -10.75 -9.74 -0.48
C LEU A 45 -12.02 -10.56 -0.80
N ALA A 46 -11.91 -11.88 -0.88
CA ALA A 46 -13.05 -12.76 -1.10
C ALA A 46 -13.82 -13.08 0.19
N SER A 47 -13.30 -12.68 1.36
CA SER A 47 -13.94 -12.97 2.63
C SER A 47 -15.31 -12.27 2.76
N PRO A 48 -16.32 -12.92 3.36
CA PRO A 48 -17.64 -12.29 3.56
C PRO A 48 -17.56 -11.00 4.38
N GLY A 49 -16.68 -10.95 5.38
CA GLY A 49 -16.49 -9.76 6.23
C GLY A 49 -15.94 -8.56 5.45
N PHE A 50 -14.98 -8.79 4.55
CA PHE A 50 -14.48 -7.75 3.66
C PHE A 50 -15.58 -7.26 2.70
N GLN A 51 -16.30 -8.17 2.04
CA GLN A 51 -17.38 -7.83 1.11
C GLN A 51 -18.49 -6.99 1.78
N ALA A 52 -18.91 -7.39 2.99
CA ALA A 52 -19.90 -6.64 3.76
C ALA A 52 -19.39 -5.24 4.14
N SER A 53 -18.13 -5.13 4.59
CA SER A 53 -17.53 -3.85 4.96
C SER A 53 -17.32 -2.94 3.75
N PHE A 54 -16.92 -3.50 2.60
CA PHE A 54 -16.77 -2.76 1.35
C PHE A 54 -18.11 -2.21 0.84
N ALA A 55 -19.18 -3.01 0.90
CA ALA A 55 -20.53 -2.55 0.56
C ALA A 55 -20.99 -1.38 1.46
N ARG A 56 -20.74 -1.47 2.78
CA ARG A 56 -21.03 -0.38 3.72
C ARG A 56 -20.19 0.88 3.43
N LEU A 57 -18.90 0.73 3.11
CA LEU A 57 -18.04 1.85 2.69
C LEU A 57 -18.60 2.54 1.44
N GLY A 58 -19.09 1.76 0.46
CA GLY A 58 -19.77 2.30 -0.72
C GLY A 58 -21.03 3.11 -0.39
N GLN A 59 -21.79 2.71 0.64
CA GLN A 59 -22.95 3.49 1.12
C GLN A 59 -22.52 4.82 1.74
N HIS A 60 -21.41 4.86 2.48
CA HIS A 60 -20.84 6.11 2.97
C HIS A 60 -20.33 6.98 1.82
N PHE A 61 -19.67 6.39 0.83
CA PHE A 61 -19.20 7.13 -0.34
C PHE A 61 -20.35 7.75 -1.13
N ALA A 62 -21.47 7.03 -1.29
CA ALA A 62 -22.66 7.56 -1.95
C ALA A 62 -23.31 8.75 -1.19
N LYS A 63 -23.14 8.82 0.14
CA LYS A 63 -23.69 9.89 0.99
C LYS A 63 -22.74 11.08 1.11
N ASP A 64 -21.48 10.81 1.40
CA ASP A 64 -20.48 11.80 1.85
C ASP A 64 -19.45 12.15 0.76
N GLY A 65 -19.44 11.40 -0.34
CA GLY A 65 -18.56 11.61 -1.49
C GLY A 65 -17.08 11.49 -1.14
N LEU A 66 -16.26 12.37 -1.74
CA LEU A 66 -14.80 12.36 -1.58
C LEU A 66 -14.31 12.53 -0.12
N LYS A 67 -15.18 13.02 0.78
CA LYS A 67 -14.85 13.09 2.21
C LYS A 67 -14.49 11.73 2.80
N VAL A 68 -15.04 10.66 2.24
CA VAL A 68 -14.71 9.28 2.65
C VAL A 68 -13.24 8.96 2.39
N GLU A 69 -12.71 9.30 1.22
CA GLU A 69 -11.28 9.07 0.92
C GLU A 69 -10.37 9.98 1.74
N LEU A 70 -10.74 11.26 1.92
CA LEU A 70 -9.97 12.23 2.71
C LEU A 70 -9.88 11.86 4.20
N ARG A 71 -10.84 11.08 4.71
CA ARG A 71 -10.91 10.64 6.11
C ARG A 71 -11.02 9.12 6.21
N LEU A 72 -10.41 8.38 5.27
CA LEU A 72 -10.63 6.93 5.12
C LEU A 72 -10.43 6.15 6.42
N GLY A 73 -9.40 6.50 7.21
CA GLY A 73 -9.15 5.83 8.49
C GLY A 73 -10.30 5.89 9.49
N GLU A 74 -11.04 7.01 9.52
CA GLU A 74 -12.20 7.17 10.40
C GLU A 74 -13.40 6.35 9.93
N TYR A 75 -13.69 6.38 8.62
CA TYR A 75 -14.75 5.55 8.05
C TYR A 75 -14.44 4.06 8.20
N LEU A 76 -13.19 3.64 8.01
CA LEU A 76 -12.78 2.26 8.28
C LEU A 76 -12.94 1.88 9.77
N GLY A 77 -12.67 2.81 10.69
CA GLY A 77 -12.92 2.64 12.12
C GLY A 77 -14.41 2.35 12.43
N ILE A 78 -15.32 3.18 11.89
CA ILE A 78 -16.77 3.02 12.05
C ILE A 78 -17.26 1.65 11.54
N LEU A 79 -16.66 1.17 10.44
CA LEU A 79 -16.98 -0.15 9.86
C LEU A 79 -16.48 -1.30 10.74
N GLY A 80 -15.34 -1.13 11.42
CA GLY A 80 -14.75 -2.11 12.32
C GLY A 80 -15.50 -2.26 13.66
N GLU A 81 -16.13 -1.19 14.15
CA GLU A 81 -16.91 -1.18 15.40
C GLU A 81 -18.23 -1.98 15.30
N HIS A 82 -18.67 -2.34 14.09
CA HIS A 82 -19.90 -3.08 13.80
C HIS A 82 -19.64 -4.42 13.11
N SER A 83 -18.50 -5.06 13.36
CA SER A 83 -18.10 -6.35 12.77
C SER A 83 -18.05 -7.47 13.80
#